data_AF-A0A3D0VH72-F1
#
_entry.id   AF-A0A3D0VH72-F1
#
_cell.length_a   1.000
_cell.length_b   1.000
_cell.length_c   1.000
_cell.angle_alpha   90.00
_cell.angle_beta   90.00
_cell.angle_gamma   90.00
#
_symmetry.space_group_name_H-M   'P 1'
#
loop_
_entity.id
_entity.type
_entity.pdbx_description
1 polymer ?
#
loop_
_entity_poly.entity_id
_entity_poly.type
_entity_poly.pdbx_seq_one_letter_code
_entity_poly.pdbx_strand_id
1 'polypeptide(L)'
;LTGVAMALNLLFGPVVGMLLIAVVALFVLLGRRAPVNAAAFGLVAVSGWVASEFFKILVARQRPNPALLFDPLAPETGTDSFPSGHVSFAVTLAFAVYFLARGTRWAKFAAVAGVVAAAVVAWSRLYIGVHYPSDVVGSVLAGSAAVMLLTGCWNWLAPRAWKRLPVNAATRRFLL
;
A
#
# COMPACT_ATOMS: atom_id res chain seq x y z
N LEU A 1 -14.77 -18.40 7.21
CA LEU A 1 -14.38 -17.39 6.20
C LEU A 1 -14.62 -15.95 6.70
N THR A 2 -15.76 -15.66 7.30
CA THR A 2 -16.11 -14.36 7.91
C THR A 2 -15.05 -13.77 8.85
N GLY A 3 -14.56 -14.53 9.84
CA GLY A 3 -13.54 -14.04 10.77
C GLY A 3 -12.22 -13.63 10.09
N VAL A 4 -11.81 -14.36 9.04
CA VAL A 4 -10.62 -14.02 8.25
C VAL A 4 -10.85 -12.72 7.46
N ALA A 5 -12.01 -12.57 6.84
CA ALA A 5 -12.34 -11.35 6.09
C ALA A 5 -12.39 -10.11 7.00
N MET A 6 -12.93 -10.24 8.21
CA MET A 6 -12.94 -9.19 9.23
C MET A 6 -11.54 -8.87 9.76
N ALA A 7 -10.69 -9.89 10.00
CA ALA A 7 -9.31 -9.66 10.38
C ALA A 7 -8.53 -8.90 9.28
N LEU A 8 -8.74 -9.26 8.01
CA LEU A 8 -8.15 -8.55 6.87
C LEU A 8 -8.67 -7.12 6.74
N ASN A 9 -9.96 -6.89 7.04
CA ASN A 9 -10.55 -5.55 7.10
C ASN A 9 -9.81 -4.66 8.10
N LEU A 10 -9.53 -5.20 9.29
CA LEU A 10 -8.85 -4.49 10.34
C LEU A 10 -7.37 -4.26 10.00
N LEU A 11 -6.65 -5.32 9.62
CA LEU A 11 -5.21 -5.30 9.36
C LEU A 11 -4.82 -4.37 8.20
N PHE A 12 -5.59 -4.40 7.10
CA PHE A 12 -5.36 -3.55 5.93
C PHE A 12 -6.15 -2.23 5.98
N GLY A 13 -6.82 -1.97 7.11
CA GLY A 13 -7.46 -0.69 7.38
C GLY A 13 -6.42 0.40 7.70
N PRO A 14 -6.78 1.70 7.59
CA PRO A 14 -5.85 2.81 7.75
C PRO A 14 -5.09 2.81 9.08
N VAL A 15 -5.78 2.60 10.20
CA VAL A 15 -5.18 2.71 11.54
C VAL A 15 -4.13 1.62 11.78
N VAL A 16 -4.51 0.35 11.63
CA VAL A 16 -3.58 -0.77 11.88
C VAL A 16 -2.51 -0.84 10.80
N GLY A 17 -2.85 -0.53 9.54
CA GLY A 17 -1.87 -0.44 8.47
C GLY A 17 -0.83 0.66 8.72
N MET A 18 -1.23 1.84 9.22
CA MET A 18 -0.27 2.90 9.57
C MET A 18 0.65 2.47 10.71
N LEU A 19 0.12 1.78 11.72
CA LEU A 19 0.94 1.21 12.79
C LEU A 19 1.93 0.17 12.25
N LEU A 20 1.50 -0.72 11.35
CA LEU A 20 2.37 -1.68 10.68
C LEU A 20 3.48 -0.98 9.89
N ILE A 21 3.13 0.05 9.10
CA ILE A 21 4.11 0.85 8.36
C ILE A 21 5.12 1.49 9.32
N ALA A 22 4.64 2.11 10.39
CA ALA A 22 5.49 2.78 11.38
C ALA A 22 6.45 1.79 12.07
N VAL A 23 5.96 0.62 12.48
CA VAL A 23 6.78 -0.42 13.12
C VAL A 23 7.85 -0.95 12.16
N VAL A 24 7.50 -1.26 10.92
CA VAL A 24 8.47 -1.77 9.93
C VAL A 24 9.47 -0.68 9.56
N ALA A 25 9.02 0.57 9.35
CA ALA A 25 9.90 1.70 9.07
C ALA A 25 10.86 1.95 10.24
N LEU A 26 10.39 1.87 11.49
CA LEU A 26 11.22 2.02 12.68
C LEU A 26 12.23 0.88 12.81
N PHE A 27 11.82 -0.36 12.53
CA PHE A 27 12.74 -1.50 12.49
C PHE A 27 13.83 -1.33 11.43
N VAL A 28 13.49 -0.86 10.23
CA VAL A 28 14.49 -0.57 9.18
C VAL A 28 15.39 0.59 9.59
N LEU A 29 14.84 1.63 10.20
CA LEU A 29 15.58 2.80 10.67
C LEU A 29 16.57 2.43 11.79
N LEU A 30 16.14 1.70 12.80
CA LEU A 30 16.94 1.42 13.99
C LEU A 30 17.79 0.14 13.85
N GLY A 31 17.20 -0.93 13.30
CA GLY A 31 17.82 -2.25 13.19
C GLY A 31 18.77 -2.36 12.00
N ARG A 32 18.39 -1.82 10.83
CA ARG A 32 19.27 -1.80 9.65
C ARG A 32 20.07 -0.49 9.52
N ARG A 33 19.76 0.52 10.35
CA ARG A 33 20.37 1.86 10.29
C ARG A 33 20.29 2.47 8.89
N ALA A 34 19.17 2.24 8.19
CA ALA A 34 18.98 2.62 6.80
C ALA A 34 17.83 3.64 6.65
N PRO A 35 18.04 4.92 7.01
CA PRO A 35 16.97 5.91 7.08
C PRO A 35 16.29 6.17 5.73
N VAL A 36 17.06 6.15 4.63
CA VAL A 36 16.49 6.31 3.27
C VAL A 36 15.56 5.15 2.92
N ASN A 37 15.95 3.92 3.25
CA ASN A 37 15.12 2.73 2.99
C ASN A 37 13.85 2.75 3.86
N ALA A 38 13.94 3.20 5.11
CA ALA A 38 12.78 3.37 5.99
C ALA A 38 11.79 4.41 5.43
N ALA A 39 12.29 5.57 4.98
CA ALA A 39 11.47 6.61 4.37
C ALA A 39 10.85 6.14 3.05
N ALA A 40 11.64 5.52 2.16
CA ALA A 40 11.17 4.98 0.89
C ALA A 40 10.09 3.90 1.09
N PHE A 41 10.28 2.99 2.05
CA PHE A 41 9.27 2.01 2.42
C PHE A 41 7.95 2.66 2.85
N GLY A 42 8.01 3.63 3.76
CA GLY A 42 6.83 4.35 4.24
C GLY A 42 6.10 5.10 3.12
N LEU A 43 6.84 5.87 2.31
CA LEU A 43 6.28 6.63 1.19
C LEU A 43 5.60 5.71 0.15
N VAL A 44 6.25 4.62 -0.23
CA VAL A 44 5.67 3.65 -1.17
C VAL A 44 4.42 3.03 -0.56
N ALA A 45 4.48 2.53 0.69
CA ALA A 45 3.34 1.87 1.33
C ALA A 45 2.12 2.80 1.44
N VAL A 46 2.31 4.04 1.92
CA VAL A 46 1.22 5.03 2.09
C VAL A 46 0.62 5.50 0.75
N SER A 47 1.39 5.47 -0.35
CA SER A 47 0.94 5.96 -1.65
C SER A 47 -0.35 5.28 -2.16
N GLY A 48 -0.64 4.05 -1.73
CA GLY A 48 -1.87 3.33 -2.09
C GLY A 48 -3.13 3.99 -1.54
N TRP A 49 -3.12 4.44 -0.29
CA TRP A 49 -4.25 5.19 0.27
C TRP A 49 -4.38 6.57 -0.38
N VAL A 50 -3.26 7.28 -0.58
CA VAL A 50 -3.27 8.60 -1.24
C VAL A 50 -3.88 8.50 -2.64
N ALA A 51 -3.46 7.50 -3.43
CA ALA A 51 -4.03 7.26 -4.75
C ALA A 51 -5.52 6.91 -4.68
N SER A 52 -5.91 6.08 -3.70
CA SER A 52 -7.31 5.73 -3.50
C SER A 52 -8.18 6.94 -3.19
N GLU A 53 -7.77 7.78 -2.25
CA GLU A 53 -8.50 8.99 -1.86
C GLU A 53 -8.58 9.99 -3.01
N PHE A 54 -7.50 10.15 -3.78
CA PHE A 54 -7.51 10.98 -5.00
C PHE A 54 -8.61 10.54 -5.98
N PHE A 55 -8.70 9.24 -6.30
CA PHE A 55 -9.71 8.74 -7.23
C PHE A 55 -11.12 8.69 -6.64
N LYS A 56 -11.28 8.51 -5.33
CA LYS A 56 -12.60 8.60 -4.67
C LYS A 56 -13.23 9.97 -4.87
N ILE A 57 -12.44 11.04 -4.78
CA ILE A 57 -12.90 12.41 -5.03
C ILE A 57 -13.35 12.57 -6.49
N LEU A 58 -12.62 11.97 -7.45
CA LEU A 58 -12.90 12.12 -8.87
C LEU A 58 -14.08 11.28 -9.36
N VAL A 59 -14.22 10.06 -8.85
CA VAL A 59 -15.20 9.09 -9.36
C VAL A 59 -16.49 9.09 -8.54
N ALA A 60 -16.41 9.37 -7.23
CA ALA A 60 -17.56 9.47 -6.32
C ALA A 60 -18.57 8.31 -6.44
N ARG A 61 -18.07 7.08 -6.64
CA ARG A 61 -18.90 5.90 -6.89
C ARG A 61 -19.60 5.42 -5.63
N GLN A 62 -20.92 5.27 -5.70
CA GLN A 62 -21.74 4.64 -4.66
C GLN A 62 -21.31 3.20 -4.40
N ARG A 63 -21.19 2.81 -3.12
CA ARG A 63 -20.92 1.42 -2.69
C ARG A 63 -22.07 0.46 -3.04
N PRO A 64 -21.82 -0.86 -3.08
CA PRO A 64 -22.89 -1.84 -3.19
C PRO A 64 -23.90 -1.66 -2.07
N ASN A 65 -25.20 -1.71 -2.40
CA ASN A 65 -26.25 -1.53 -1.41
C ASN A 65 -26.29 -2.75 -0.46
N PRO A 66 -26.04 -2.58 0.85
CA PRO A 66 -26.05 -3.70 1.79
C PRO A 66 -27.39 -4.43 1.87
N ALA A 67 -28.51 -3.73 1.62
CA ALA A 67 -29.84 -4.32 1.64
C ALA A 67 -30.11 -5.29 0.47
N LEU A 68 -29.29 -5.24 -0.58
CA LEU A 68 -29.35 -6.15 -1.73
C LEU A 68 -28.39 -7.34 -1.59
N LEU A 69 -27.58 -7.37 -0.52
CA LEU A 69 -26.64 -8.44 -0.25
C LEU A 69 -27.29 -9.52 0.62
N PHE A 70 -26.95 -10.78 0.33
CA PHE A 70 -27.47 -11.93 1.07
C PHE A 70 -27.02 -11.95 2.55
N ASP A 71 -25.79 -11.49 2.82
CA ASP A 71 -25.21 -11.42 4.17
C ASP A 71 -24.19 -10.26 4.27
N PRO A 72 -24.63 -9.02 4.56
CA PRO A 72 -23.73 -7.87 4.67
C PRO A 72 -22.95 -7.92 5.99
N LEU A 73 -21.71 -8.43 5.93
CA LEU A 73 -20.85 -8.64 7.12
C LEU A 73 -20.32 -7.35 7.76
N ALA A 74 -20.16 -6.28 6.97
CA ALA A 74 -19.78 -4.95 7.44
C ALA A 74 -20.47 -3.92 6.51
N PRO A 75 -21.74 -3.58 6.77
CA PRO A 75 -22.48 -2.67 5.90
C PRO A 75 -21.81 -1.30 5.91
N GLU A 76 -21.26 -0.90 4.77
CA GLU A 76 -20.66 0.40 4.53
C GLU A 76 -21.43 1.10 3.41
N THR A 77 -21.79 2.37 3.61
CA THR A 77 -22.52 3.20 2.66
C THR A 77 -21.73 4.47 2.35
N GLY A 78 -21.79 4.96 1.11
CA GLY A 78 -21.10 6.18 0.71
C GLY A 78 -20.68 6.18 -0.76
N THR A 79 -20.16 7.32 -1.22
CA THR A 79 -19.64 7.54 -2.58
C THR A 79 -18.15 7.24 -2.72
N ASP A 80 -17.55 6.58 -1.73
CA ASP A 80 -16.12 6.32 -1.64
C ASP A 80 -15.78 4.88 -2.06
N SER A 81 -16.55 4.29 -2.97
CA SER A 81 -16.38 2.88 -3.37
C SER A 81 -15.16 2.66 -4.27
N PHE A 82 -14.91 3.56 -5.24
CA PHE A 82 -13.87 3.38 -6.23
C PHE A 82 -12.65 4.29 -5.98
N PRO A 83 -11.42 3.74 -6.01
CA PRO A 83 -11.07 2.34 -5.84
C PRO A 83 -11.07 1.95 -4.36
N SER A 84 -10.89 0.66 -4.04
CA SER A 84 -10.76 0.18 -2.66
C SER A 84 -9.42 0.59 -2.03
N GLY A 85 -9.48 1.27 -0.88
CA GLY A 85 -8.29 1.69 -0.13
C GLY A 85 -7.47 0.52 0.42
N HIS A 86 -8.12 -0.53 0.95
CA HIS A 86 -7.44 -1.73 1.47
C HIS A 86 -6.66 -2.46 0.39
N VAL A 87 -7.23 -2.61 -0.81
CA VAL A 87 -6.57 -3.29 -1.93
C VAL A 87 -5.42 -2.43 -2.45
N SER A 88 -5.62 -1.12 -2.60
CA SER A 88 -4.56 -0.20 -3.01
C SER A 88 -3.38 -0.24 -2.04
N PHE A 89 -3.65 -0.21 -0.73
CA PHE A 89 -2.63 -0.36 0.30
C PHE A 89 -1.93 -1.73 0.26
N ALA A 90 -2.66 -2.82 0.09
CA ALA A 90 -2.06 -4.15 0.00
C ALA A 90 -1.09 -4.26 -1.18
N VAL A 91 -1.45 -3.68 -2.33
CA VAL A 91 -0.60 -3.61 -3.53
C VAL A 91 0.65 -2.78 -3.27
N THR A 92 0.52 -1.57 -2.73
CA THR A 92 1.67 -0.71 -2.48
C THR A 92 2.58 -1.22 -1.35
N LEU A 93 2.01 -1.88 -0.34
CA LEU A 93 2.77 -2.58 0.70
C LEU A 93 3.57 -3.75 0.11
N ALA A 94 2.98 -4.53 -0.81
CA ALA A 94 3.69 -5.60 -1.51
C ALA A 94 4.92 -5.08 -2.26
N PHE A 95 4.78 -3.95 -2.99
CA PHE A 95 5.91 -3.28 -3.63
C PHE A 95 6.95 -2.80 -2.60
N ALA A 96 6.52 -2.17 -1.51
CA ALA A 96 7.42 -1.63 -0.49
C ALA A 96 8.26 -2.75 0.16
N VAL A 97 7.63 -3.89 0.51
CA VAL A 97 8.31 -5.06 1.06
C VAL A 97 9.24 -5.69 0.04
N TYR A 98 8.81 -5.82 -1.22
CA TYR A 98 9.68 -6.31 -2.30
C TYR A 98 10.93 -5.44 -2.48
N PHE A 99 10.80 -4.11 -2.47
CA PHE A 99 11.95 -3.21 -2.57
C PHE A 99 12.90 -3.34 -1.39
N LEU A 100 12.40 -3.53 -0.17
CA LEU A 100 13.25 -3.80 1.00
C LEU A 100 13.96 -5.16 0.95
N ALA A 101 13.39 -6.13 0.24
CA ALA A 101 13.96 -7.47 0.06
C ALA A 101 14.83 -7.59 -1.22
N ARG A 102 14.79 -6.58 -2.10
CA ARG A 102 15.50 -6.58 -3.38
C ARG A 102 17.00 -6.76 -3.15
N GLY A 103 17.63 -7.63 -3.94
CA GLY A 103 19.04 -7.98 -3.79
C GLY A 103 19.34 -9.02 -2.72
N THR A 104 18.33 -9.48 -1.96
CA THR A 104 18.47 -10.60 -1.02
C THR A 104 17.85 -11.88 -1.59
N ARG A 105 18.17 -13.04 -0.98
CA ARG A 105 17.54 -14.33 -1.32
C ARG A 105 16.01 -14.34 -1.16
N TRP A 106 15.46 -13.39 -0.41
CA TRP A 106 14.03 -13.30 -0.09
C TRP A 106 13.21 -12.51 -1.11
N ALA A 107 13.83 -11.88 -2.11
CA ALA A 107 13.12 -11.01 -3.06
C ALA A 107 11.97 -11.74 -3.80
N LYS A 108 12.21 -12.97 -4.27
CA LYS A 108 11.20 -13.78 -4.96
C LYS A 108 10.04 -14.14 -4.02
N PHE A 109 10.37 -14.54 -2.80
CA PHE A 109 9.36 -14.87 -1.79
C PHE A 109 8.50 -13.64 -1.45
N ALA A 110 9.13 -12.48 -1.23
CA ALA A 110 8.42 -11.24 -0.95
C ALA A 110 7.46 -10.84 -2.08
N ALA A 111 7.88 -10.99 -3.35
CA ALA A 111 7.02 -10.72 -4.50
C ALA A 111 5.80 -11.66 -4.55
N VAL A 112 6.02 -12.97 -4.44
CA VAL A 112 4.93 -13.96 -4.48
C VAL A 112 3.99 -13.78 -3.29
N ALA A 113 4.52 -13.66 -2.08
CA ALA A 113 3.72 -13.45 -0.87
C ALA A 113 2.91 -12.15 -0.95
N GLY A 114 3.50 -11.08 -1.50
CA GLY A 114 2.82 -9.80 -1.69
C GLY A 114 1.65 -9.90 -2.68
N VAL A 115 1.83 -10.59 -3.81
CA VAL A 115 0.75 -10.82 -4.79
C VAL A 115 -0.38 -11.65 -4.17
N VAL A 116 -0.03 -12.73 -3.45
CA VAL A 116 -1.01 -13.58 -2.77
C VAL A 116 -1.77 -12.78 -1.70
N ALA A 117 -1.07 -11.98 -0.90
CA ALA A 117 -1.69 -11.14 0.12
C ALA A 117 -2.67 -10.12 -0.51
N ALA A 118 -2.27 -9.43 -1.58
CA ALA A 118 -3.14 -8.50 -2.29
C ALA A 118 -4.38 -9.19 -2.87
N ALA A 119 -4.23 -10.39 -3.44
CA ALA A 119 -5.36 -11.18 -3.95
C ALA A 119 -6.31 -11.63 -2.84
N VAL A 120 -5.79 -12.04 -1.68
CA VAL A 120 -6.59 -12.42 -0.50
C VAL A 120 -7.36 -11.21 0.07
N VAL A 121 -6.72 -10.03 0.12
CA VAL A 121 -7.39 -8.79 0.54
C VAL A 121 -8.47 -8.40 -0.46
N ALA A 122 -8.19 -8.45 -1.76
CA ALA A 122 -9.15 -8.21 -2.83
C ALA A 122 -10.38 -9.13 -2.71
N TRP A 123 -10.15 -10.43 -2.56
CA TRP A 123 -11.21 -11.40 -2.34
C TRP A 123 -12.04 -11.05 -1.10
N SER A 124 -11.39 -10.66 0.02
CA SER A 124 -12.12 -10.29 1.23
C SER A 124 -13.08 -9.11 1.02
N ARG A 125 -12.73 -8.14 0.16
CA ARG A 125 -13.59 -6.97 -0.13
C ARG A 125 -14.85 -7.35 -0.87
N LEU A 126 -14.72 -8.28 -1.83
CA LEU A 126 -15.85 -8.82 -2.57
C LEU A 126 -16.71 -9.73 -1.70
N TYR A 127 -16.08 -10.54 -0.84
CA TYR A 127 -16.77 -11.43 0.09
C TYR A 127 -17.60 -10.69 1.14
N ILE A 128 -17.08 -9.58 1.68
CA ILE A 128 -17.84 -8.71 2.61
C ILE A 128 -18.93 -7.93 1.86
N GLY A 129 -18.76 -7.72 0.55
CA GLY A 129 -19.73 -7.05 -0.31
C GLY A 129 -19.65 -5.51 -0.29
N VAL A 130 -18.52 -4.94 0.13
CA VAL A 130 -18.34 -3.47 0.23
C VAL A 130 -17.80 -2.82 -1.05
N HIS A 131 -17.37 -3.62 -2.02
CA HIS A 131 -16.80 -3.17 -3.29
C HIS A 131 -17.25 -4.04 -4.47
N TYR A 132 -17.28 -3.43 -5.66
CA TYR A 132 -17.46 -4.13 -6.93
C TYR A 132 -16.12 -4.71 -7.42
N PRO A 133 -16.14 -5.77 -8.27
CA PRO A 133 -14.93 -6.30 -8.90
C PRO A 133 -14.11 -5.25 -9.66
N SER A 134 -14.76 -4.26 -10.28
CA SER A 134 -14.09 -3.15 -10.96
C SER A 134 -13.34 -2.22 -9.99
N ASP A 135 -13.77 -2.08 -8.74
CA ASP A 135 -13.05 -1.29 -7.74
C ASP A 135 -11.73 -1.95 -7.36
N VAL A 136 -11.73 -3.28 -7.28
CA VAL A 136 -10.52 -4.09 -7.03
C VAL A 136 -9.52 -3.96 -8.16
N VAL A 137 -9.97 -4.10 -9.41
CA VAL A 137 -9.10 -3.91 -10.59
C VAL A 137 -8.56 -2.47 -10.62
N GLY A 138 -9.44 -1.50 -10.35
CA GLY A 138 -9.07 -0.10 -10.20
C GLY A 138 -7.98 0.12 -9.15
N SER A 139 -8.10 -0.48 -7.96
CA SER A 139 -7.10 -0.40 -6.89
C SER A 139 -5.73 -0.93 -7.31
N VAL A 140 -5.69 -2.06 -8.02
CA VAL A 140 -4.43 -2.64 -8.49
C VAL A 140 -3.74 -1.69 -9.46
N LEU A 141 -4.50 -1.10 -10.38
CA LEU A 141 -3.97 -0.14 -11.36
C LEU A 141 -3.54 1.16 -10.68
N ALA A 142 -4.38 1.76 -9.83
CA ALA A 142 -4.09 3.03 -9.16
C ALA A 142 -2.90 2.90 -8.21
N GLY A 143 -2.86 1.84 -7.39
CA GLY A 143 -1.74 1.57 -6.49
C GLY A 143 -0.43 1.35 -7.26
N SER A 144 -0.45 0.54 -8.32
CA SER A 144 0.75 0.32 -9.15
C SER A 144 1.22 1.60 -9.84
N ALA A 145 0.30 2.39 -10.39
CA ALA A 145 0.62 3.68 -11.00
C ALA A 145 1.23 4.65 -9.99
N ALA A 146 0.71 4.71 -8.76
CA ALA A 146 1.26 5.54 -7.69
C ALA A 146 2.69 5.14 -7.34
N VAL A 147 2.98 3.83 -7.23
CA VAL A 147 4.35 3.34 -7.03
C VAL A 147 5.26 3.73 -8.19
N MET A 148 4.81 3.54 -9.44
CA MET A 148 5.60 3.89 -10.63
C MET A 148 5.92 5.38 -10.69
N LEU A 149 4.93 6.25 -10.44
CA LEU A 149 5.13 7.70 -10.39
C LEU A 149 6.09 8.10 -9.28
N LEU A 150 5.87 7.59 -8.06
CA LEU A 150 6.71 7.92 -6.91
C LEU A 150 8.16 7.47 -7.11
N THR A 151 8.37 6.23 -7.57
CA THR A 151 9.71 5.70 -7.82
C THR A 151 10.39 6.37 -9.02
N GLY A 152 9.63 6.72 -10.07
CA GLY A 152 10.13 7.51 -11.20
C GLY A 152 10.60 8.90 -10.77
N CYS A 153 9.76 9.62 -10.00
CA CYS A 153 10.10 10.90 -9.41
C CYS A 153 11.32 10.79 -8.48
N TRP A 154 11.38 9.75 -7.64
CA TRP A 154 12.52 9.52 -6.75
C TRP A 154 13.82 9.31 -7.53
N ASN A 155 13.81 8.42 -8.53
CA ASN A 155 14.99 8.14 -9.35
C ASN A 155 15.43 9.36 -10.17
N TRP A 156 14.51 10.24 -10.54
CA TRP A 156 14.84 11.48 -11.23
C TRP A 156 15.35 12.58 -10.27
N LEU A 157 14.71 12.80 -9.13
CA LEU A 157 15.00 13.91 -8.22
C LEU A 157 16.13 13.59 -7.25
N ALA A 158 16.15 12.40 -6.64
CA ALA A 158 17.05 12.09 -5.53
C ALA A 158 18.53 12.22 -5.91
N PRO A 159 19.01 11.71 -7.07
CA PRO A 159 20.42 11.89 -7.46
C PRO A 159 20.80 13.35 -7.70
N ARG A 160 19.85 14.18 -8.17
CA ARG A 160 20.04 15.61 -8.40
C ARG A 160 20.10 16.38 -7.08
N ALA A 161 19.25 16.02 -6.12
CA ALA A 161 19.21 16.59 -4.79
C ALA A 161 20.47 16.22 -3.98
N TRP A 162 20.88 14.96 -3.99
CA TRP A 162 22.07 14.49 -3.26
C TRP A 162 23.36 15.15 -3.70
N LYS A 163 23.49 15.52 -4.99
CA LYS A 163 24.64 16.29 -5.49
C LYS A 163 24.72 17.72 -4.94
N ARG A 164 23.59 18.28 -4.49
CA ARG A 164 23.48 19.67 -4.01
C ARG A 164 23.50 19.80 -2.48
N LEU A 165 23.28 18.71 -1.75
CA LEU A 165 23.30 18.74 -0.29
C LEU A 165 24.76 18.76 0.23
N PRO A 166 25.11 19.68 1.14
CA PRO A 166 26.39 19.66 1.84
C PRO A 166 26.34 18.57 2.93
N VAL A 167 26.30 17.30 2.50
CA VAL A 167 26.30 16.15 3.40
C VAL A 167 27.72 15.64 3.62
N ASN A 168 28.10 15.61 4.90
CA ASN A 168 29.36 15.10 5.42
C ASN A 168 29.57 13.64 4.96
N ALA A 169 30.83 13.19 4.86
CA ALA A 169 31.16 11.83 4.41
C ALA A 169 30.45 10.73 5.23
N ALA A 170 30.22 10.97 6.53
CA ALA A 170 29.47 10.07 7.40
C ALA A 170 28.01 9.90 6.98
N THR A 171 27.36 10.95 6.48
CA THR A 171 25.96 10.95 6.05
C THR A 171 25.78 10.33 4.67
N ARG A 172 26.78 10.46 3.77
CA ARG A 172 26.76 9.81 2.45
C ARG A 172 26.70 8.29 2.52
N ARG A 173 27.27 7.68 3.57
CA ARG A 173 27.24 6.23 3.78
C ARG A 173 25.83 5.66 4.00
N PHE A 174 24.86 6.51 4.33
CA PHE A 174 23.46 6.14 4.54
C PHE A 174 22.54 6.47 3.36
N LEU A 175 23.06 7.18 2.34
CA LEU A 175 22.30 7.61 1.16
C LEU A 175 22.48 6.68 -0.06
N LEU A 176 23.49 5.81 -0.04
CA LEU A 176 23.84 4.84 -1.09
C LEU A 176 23.63 3.41 -0.58
#